data_AF-A0A376Y2L5-F1
#
_entry.id   AF-A0A376Y2L5-F1
#
_cell.length_a   1.000
_cell.length_b   1.000
_cell.length_c   1.000
_cell.angle_alpha   90.00
_cell.angle_beta   90.00
_cell.angle_gamma   90.00
#
_symmetry.space_group_name_H-M   'P 1'
#
loop_
_entity.id
_entity.type
_entity.pdbx_description
1 polymer ?
#
loop_
_entity_poly.entity_id
_entity_poly.type
_entity_poly.pdbx_seq_one_letter_code
_entity_poly.pdbx_strand_id
1 'polypeptide(L)'
;MVTLEHLRELVEQAEQQDIPAAELLDPLLMPMDSPASDYPVVNLPLTSSVYFKNGNPVRTSGAPLEGLVRVTEGENGKFIGMGEIDDEGRVAPRRLVVEYPA
;
A
#
# COMPACT_ATOMS: atom_id res chain seq x y z
N MET A 1 -6.04 10.32 18.22
CA MET A 1 -6.79 9.06 18.41
C MET A 1 -8.23 9.37 18.03
N VAL A 2 -8.80 8.60 17.11
CA VAL A 2 -10.18 8.79 16.63
C VAL A 2 -11.12 7.94 17.50
N THR A 3 -12.24 8.49 17.93
CA THR A 3 -13.25 7.78 18.76
C THR A 3 -14.48 7.43 17.95
N LEU A 4 -15.27 6.44 18.41
CA LEU A 4 -16.51 6.07 17.73
C LEU A 4 -17.56 7.18 17.79
N GLU A 5 -17.58 7.95 18.87
CA GLU A 5 -18.46 9.11 19.03
C GLU A 5 -18.15 10.17 17.97
N HIS A 6 -16.87 10.51 17.78
CA HIS A 6 -16.45 11.48 16.77
C HIS A 6 -16.80 11.01 15.35
N LEU A 7 -16.63 9.72 15.05
CA LEU A 7 -17.01 9.16 13.75
C LEU A 7 -18.51 9.29 13.49
N ARG A 8 -19.36 9.08 14.51
CA ARG A 8 -20.82 9.24 14.38
C ARG A 8 -21.21 10.68 14.09
N GLU A 9 -20.60 11.64 14.78
CA GLU A 9 -20.83 13.08 14.54
C GLU A 9 -20.53 13.46 13.07
N LEU A 10 -19.46 12.92 12.49
CA LEU A 10 -19.11 13.17 11.09
C LEU A 10 -20.12 12.55 10.11
N VAL A 11 -20.69 11.38 10.44
CA VAL A 11 -21.75 10.79 9.60
C VAL A 11 -23.01 11.64 9.64
N GLU A 12 -23.45 12.06 10.83
CA GLU A 12 -24.62 12.96 10.97
C GLU A 12 -24.39 14.30 10.25
N GLN A 13 -23.17 14.83 10.30
CA GLN A 13 -22.78 16.03 9.56
C GLN A 13 -22.87 15.82 8.04
N ALA A 14 -22.36 14.70 7.52
CA ALA A 14 -22.43 14.38 6.10
C ALA A 14 -23.89 14.26 5.63
N GLU A 15 -24.76 13.62 6.42
CA GLU A 15 -26.20 13.52 6.16
C GLU A 15 -26.88 14.89 6.13
N GLN A 16 -26.58 15.78 7.08
CA GLN A 16 -27.12 17.14 7.11
C GLN A 16 -26.66 18.00 5.91
N GLN A 17 -25.48 17.69 5.38
CA GLN A 17 -24.87 18.37 4.24
C GLN A 17 -25.24 17.72 2.89
N ASP A 18 -25.97 16.60 2.90
CA ASP A 18 -26.32 15.80 1.72
C ASP A 18 -25.08 15.39 0.89
N ILE A 19 -23.99 15.02 1.57
CA ILE A 19 -22.76 14.54 0.96
C ILE A 19 -22.47 13.08 1.35
N PRO A 20 -21.70 12.33 0.55
CA PRO A 20 -21.21 11.02 0.95
C PRO A 20 -20.35 11.10 2.22
N ALA A 21 -20.63 10.26 3.21
CA ALA A 21 -19.84 10.20 4.45
C ALA A 21 -18.34 9.96 4.20
N ALA A 22 -17.98 9.26 3.11
CA ALA A 22 -16.60 9.03 2.69
C ALA A 22 -15.80 10.34 2.54
N GLU A 23 -16.43 11.45 2.13
CA GLU A 23 -15.74 12.74 2.00
C GLU A 23 -15.21 13.28 3.34
N LEU A 24 -15.89 12.95 4.45
CA LEU A 24 -15.46 13.34 5.79
C LEU A 24 -14.66 12.24 6.51
N LEU A 25 -14.91 10.98 6.18
CA LEU A 25 -14.31 9.83 6.85
C LEU A 25 -12.98 9.38 6.24
N ASP A 26 -12.86 9.34 4.92
CA ASP A 26 -11.66 8.88 4.23
C ASP A 26 -10.40 9.67 4.62
N PRO A 27 -10.46 11.01 4.84
CA PRO A 27 -9.31 11.78 5.31
C PRO A 27 -8.77 11.34 6.69
N LEU A 28 -9.56 10.62 7.49
CA LEU A 28 -9.13 10.09 8.79
C LEU A 28 -8.36 8.77 8.68
N LEU A 29 -8.43 8.10 7.52
CA LEU A 29 -7.75 6.84 7.29
C LEU A 29 -6.26 7.07 7.09
N MET A 30 -5.45 6.25 7.77
CA MET A 30 -4.04 6.17 7.44
C MET A 30 -3.85 5.39 6.13
N PRO A 31 -2.72 5.61 5.41
CA PRO A 31 -2.37 4.78 4.27
C PRO A 31 -2.42 3.29 4.60
N MET A 32 -2.85 2.47 3.65
CA MET A 32 -3.04 1.03 3.88
C MET A 32 -1.73 0.29 4.24
N ASP A 33 -0.58 0.84 3.87
CA ASP A 33 0.74 0.30 4.18
C ASP A 33 1.30 0.80 5.52
N SER A 34 0.56 1.65 6.25
CA SER A 34 0.97 2.19 7.56
C SER A 34 1.33 1.12 8.60
N PRO A 35 0.69 -0.06 8.68
CA PRO A 35 1.10 -1.11 9.61
C PRO A 35 2.49 -1.70 9.28
N ALA A 36 2.95 -1.52 8.05
CA ALA A 36 4.26 -1.98 7.57
C ALA A 36 5.28 -0.83 7.47
N SER A 37 4.99 0.32 8.08
CA SER A 37 5.82 1.53 7.97
C SER A 37 7.27 1.35 8.47
N ASP A 38 7.50 0.42 9.39
CA ASP A 38 8.85 0.07 9.89
C ASP A 38 9.73 -0.65 8.85
N TYR A 39 9.11 -1.23 7.81
CA TYR A 39 9.87 -1.93 6.77
C TYR A 39 10.38 -0.97 5.69
N PRO A 40 11.60 -1.21 5.15
CA PRO A 40 12.13 -0.44 4.03
C PRO A 40 11.20 -0.47 2.83
N VAL A 41 11.17 0.63 2.07
CA VAL A 41 10.41 0.72 0.83
C VAL A 41 11.32 0.44 -0.37
N VAL A 42 10.83 -0.38 -1.29
CA VAL A 42 11.49 -0.69 -2.55
C VAL A 42 10.55 -0.35 -3.70
N ASN A 43 10.94 0.63 -4.52
CA ASN A 43 10.18 1.03 -5.69
C ASN A 43 10.60 0.21 -6.92
N LEU A 44 9.63 -0.34 -7.62
CA LEU A 44 9.80 -1.07 -8.87
C LEU A 44 9.37 -0.22 -10.06
N PRO A 45 10.14 -0.22 -11.17
CA PRO A 45 9.63 0.30 -12.43
C PRO A 45 8.44 -0.55 -12.89
N LEU A 46 7.51 0.06 -13.62
CA LEU A 46 6.30 -0.62 -14.11
C LEU A 46 6.61 -1.87 -14.93
N THR A 47 7.73 -1.88 -15.64
CA THR A 47 8.21 -3.04 -16.42
C THR A 47 8.54 -4.25 -15.55
N SER A 48 8.98 -4.03 -14.31
CA SER A 48 9.27 -5.10 -13.35
C SER A 48 8.07 -5.42 -12.45
N SER A 49 7.25 -4.42 -12.10
CA SER A 49 6.11 -4.61 -11.19
C SER A 49 5.06 -5.57 -11.76
N VAL A 50 4.90 -5.65 -13.08
CA VAL A 50 4.01 -6.62 -13.74
C VAL A 50 4.42 -8.07 -13.40
N TYR A 51 5.71 -8.38 -13.45
CA TYR A 51 6.20 -9.73 -13.12
C TYR A 51 6.04 -10.02 -11.63
N PHE A 52 6.33 -9.03 -10.79
CA PHE A 52 6.15 -9.12 -9.34
C PHE A 52 4.69 -9.41 -8.97
N LYS A 53 3.73 -8.69 -9.58
CA LYS A 53 2.29 -8.92 -9.39
C LYS A 53 1.82 -10.30 -9.86
N ASN A 54 2.54 -10.89 -10.82
CA ASN A 54 2.30 -12.25 -11.31
C ASN A 54 3.05 -13.35 -10.51
N GLY A 55 3.60 -13.02 -9.33
CA GLY A 55 4.25 -14.01 -8.46
C GLY A 55 5.73 -14.26 -8.73
N ASN A 56 6.37 -13.51 -9.62
CA ASN A 56 7.77 -13.71 -9.98
C ASN A 56 8.69 -12.85 -9.12
N PRO A 57 9.79 -13.39 -8.57
CA PRO A 57 10.84 -12.57 -7.96
C PRO A 57 11.50 -11.66 -8.99
N VAL A 58 11.77 -10.40 -8.62
CA VAL A 58 12.35 -9.40 -9.53
C VAL A 58 13.60 -8.75 -8.95
N ARG A 59 14.53 -8.36 -9.81
CA ARG A 59 15.70 -7.56 -9.43
C ARG A 59 15.39 -6.08 -9.55
N THR A 60 15.85 -5.30 -8.59
CA THR A 60 15.81 -3.84 -8.63
C THR A 60 17.02 -3.27 -7.90
N SER A 61 17.41 -2.06 -8.26
CA SER A 61 18.39 -1.29 -7.51
C SER A 61 17.80 -0.78 -6.20
N GLY A 62 18.62 -0.68 -5.15
CA GLY A 62 18.20 -0.09 -3.88
C GLY A 62 17.38 -1.01 -2.98
N ALA A 63 17.27 -2.30 -3.32
CA ALA A 63 16.75 -3.30 -2.40
C ALA A 63 17.76 -3.57 -1.27
N PRO A 64 17.29 -3.80 -0.03
CA PRO A 64 18.15 -4.27 1.06
C PRO A 64 18.70 -5.68 0.78
N LEU A 65 19.66 -6.11 1.59
CA LEU A 65 20.31 -7.42 1.43
C LEU A 65 19.43 -8.59 1.88
N GLU A 66 18.53 -8.35 2.84
CA GLU A 66 17.67 -9.37 3.44
C GLU A 66 16.42 -8.74 4.06
N GLY A 67 15.44 -9.58 4.40
CA GLY A 67 14.27 -9.20 5.18
C GLY A 67 13.08 -8.69 4.35
N LEU A 68 12.02 -8.30 5.07
CA LEU A 68 10.76 -7.83 4.52
C LEU A 68 10.85 -6.38 4.04
N VAL A 69 10.20 -6.11 2.92
CA VAL A 69 10.12 -4.78 2.31
C VAL A 69 8.69 -4.45 1.90
N ARG A 70 8.32 -3.17 2.00
CA ARG A 70 7.18 -2.61 1.31
C ARG A 70 7.56 -2.39 -0.15
N VAL A 71 6.68 -2.78 -1.08
CA VAL A 71 6.92 -2.67 -2.51
C VAL A 71 5.96 -1.66 -3.11
N THR A 72 6.51 -0.69 -3.85
CA THR A 72 5.75 0.30 -4.60
C THR A 72 6.04 0.19 -6.10
N GLU A 73 5.22 0.81 -6.94
CA GLU A 73 5.45 0.88 -8.38
C GLU A 73 5.37 2.30 -8.96
N GLY A 74 6.19 2.53 -9.99
CA GLY A 74 6.15 3.73 -10.83
C GLY A 74 6.56 5.01 -10.12
N GLU A 75 6.36 6.13 -10.81
CA GLU A 75 6.73 7.47 -10.31
C GLU A 75 5.83 7.92 -9.15
N ASN A 76 4.56 7.49 -9.17
CA ASN A 76 3.59 7.81 -8.12
C ASN A 76 3.83 7.02 -6.81
N GLY A 77 4.73 6.05 -6.81
CA GLY A 77 5.04 5.24 -5.63
C GLY A 77 3.83 4.48 -5.11
N LYS A 78 2.98 3.96 -6.00
CA LYS A 78 1.76 3.23 -5.61
C LYS A 78 2.16 1.97 -4.86
N PHE A 79 1.70 1.79 -3.63
CA PHE A 79 1.92 0.56 -2.88
C PHE A 79 1.21 -0.63 -3.54
N ILE A 80 1.96 -1.71 -3.77
CA ILE A 80 1.46 -2.93 -4.42
C ILE A 80 1.54 -4.18 -3.52
N GLY A 81 2.18 -4.08 -2.35
CA GLY A 81 2.24 -5.16 -1.37
C GLY A 81 3.58 -5.29 -0.65
N MET A 82 3.74 -6.42 0.03
CA MET A 82 4.95 -6.82 0.75
C MET A 82 5.79 -7.81 -0.06
N GLY A 83 7.11 -7.63 -0.01
CA GLY A 83 8.11 -8.52 -0.60
C GLY A 83 9.12 -9.06 0.42
N GLU A 84 9.61 -10.27 0.14
CA GLU A 84 10.80 -10.96 0.66
C GLU A 84 12.08 -10.65 -0.13
N ILE A 85 13.22 -10.27 0.44
CA ILE A 85 14.49 -10.50 -0.28
C ILE A 85 14.86 -11.99 -0.23
N ASP A 86 15.00 -12.63 -1.39
CA ASP A 86 15.36 -14.05 -1.50
C ASP A 86 16.89 -14.28 -1.51
N ASP A 87 17.31 -15.55 -1.51
CA ASP A 87 18.72 -15.97 -1.49
C ASP A 87 19.53 -15.48 -2.70
N GLU A 88 18.86 -15.09 -3.78
CA GLU A 88 19.49 -14.52 -4.98
C GLU A 88 19.54 -12.98 -4.95
N GLY A 89 19.08 -12.35 -3.88
CA GLY A 89 18.97 -10.91 -3.73
C GLY A 89 17.86 -10.29 -4.60
N ARG A 90 16.81 -11.05 -4.92
CA ARG A 90 15.62 -10.57 -5.64
C ARG A 90 14.50 -10.26 -4.66
N VAL A 91 13.63 -9.34 -5.04
CA VAL A 91 12.40 -9.06 -4.30
C VAL A 91 11.33 -10.06 -4.72
N ALA A 92 11.06 -11.05 -3.89
CA ALA A 92 10.04 -12.07 -4.06
C ALA A 92 8.70 -11.63 -3.46
N PRO A 93 7.56 -11.77 -4.16
CA PRO A 93 6.26 -11.35 -3.66
C PRO A 93 5.78 -12.23 -2.51
N ARG A 94 5.30 -11.61 -1.42
CA ARG A 94 4.77 -12.32 -0.24
C ARG A 94 3.28 -12.07 -0.02
N ARG A 95 2.86 -10.79 -0.02
CA ARG A 95 1.44 -10.42 0.13
C ARG A 95 1.12 -9.22 -0.73
N LEU A 96 0.29 -9.42 -1.74
CA LEU A 96 -0.02 -8.39 -2.73
C LEU A 96 -1.36 -7.73 -2.45
N VAL A 97 -1.47 -6.46 -2.84
CA VAL A 97 -2.74 -5.74 -2.92
C VAL A 97 -3.45 -6.19 -4.20
N VAL A 98 -4.75 -6.46 -4.11
CA VAL A 98 -5.55 -6.85 -5.27
C VAL A 98 -5.71 -5.65 -6.20
N GLU A 99 -5.38 -5.84 -7.48
CA GLU A 99 -5.78 -4.88 -8.52
C GLU A 99 -7.15 -5.26 -9.06
N TYR A 100 -8.10 -4.33 -8.92
CA TYR A 100 -9.36 -4.41 -9.62
C TYR A 100 -9.17 -3.73 -10.99
N PRO A 101 -9.48 -4.40 -12.11
CA PRO A 101 -9.59 -3.70 -13.38
C PRO A 101 -10.66 -2.62 -13.25
N ALA A 102 -10.32 -1.41 -13.70
CA ALA A 102 -11.25 -0.28 -13.78
C ALA A 102 -12.35 -0.53 -14.82
#